data_AF-A0A561QHE7-F1
#
_entry.id   AF-A0A561QHE7-F1
#
_cell.length_a   1.000
_cell.length_b   1.000
_cell.length_c   1.000
_cell.angle_alpha   90.00
_cell.angle_beta   90.00
_cell.angle_gamma   90.00
#
_symmetry.space_group_name_H-M   'P 1'
#
loop_
_entity.id
_entity.type
_entity.pdbx_description
1 polymer ?
#
loop_
_entity_poly.entity_id
_entity_poly.type
_entity_poly.pdbx_seq_one_letter_code
_entity_poly.pdbx_strand_id
1 'polypeptide(L)' 'MTKLLDRAIEAISALPAEKQDEMAEIMLKLLNLNEPVHHLTAEEAASFATSLAQAERREFASDDDVQSVFSKYAP' A
#
# COMPACT_ATOMS: atom_id res chain seq x y z
N MET A 1 7.87 -0.41 -26.19
CA MET A 1 7.04 -1.05 -25.15
C MET A 1 7.06 -2.57 -25.37
N THR A 2 6.53 -3.36 -24.43
CA THR A 2 6.39 -4.81 -24.68
C THR A 2 5.24 -5.05 -25.66
N LYS A 3 5.33 -6.10 -26.48
CA LYS A 3 4.25 -6.45 -27.43
C LYS A 3 2.89 -6.62 -26.76
N LEU A 4 2.88 -7.06 -25.50
CA LEU A 4 1.65 -7.19 -24.72
C LEU A 4 1.08 -5.84 -24.33
N LEU A 5 1.93 -4.90 -23.90
CA LEU A 5 1.50 -3.56 -23.51
C LEU A 5 1.02 -2.74 -24.72
N ASP A 6 1.67 -2.87 -25.88
CA ASP A 6 1.23 -2.23 -27.13
C ASP A 6 -0.20 -2.63 -27.49
N ARG A 7 -0.48 -3.94 -27.48
CA ARG A 7 -1.82 -4.48 -27.74
C ARG A 7 -2.86 -4.04 -26.72
N ALA A 8 -2.45 -3.90 -25.45
CA ALA A 8 -3.34 -3.41 -24.41
C ALA A 8 -3.72 -1.94 -24.63
N ILE A 9 -2.74 -1.08 -24.98
CA ILE A 9 -3.03 0.33 -25.30
C ILE A 9 -3.92 0.43 -26.53
N GLU A 10 -3.64 -0.29 -27.61
CA GLU A 10 -4.50 -0.30 -28.81
C GLU A 10 -5.95 -0.68 -28.50
N ALA A 11 -6.15 -1.71 -27.66
CA ALA A 11 -7.49 -2.15 -27.27
C ALA A 11 -8.21 -1.10 -26.40
N ILE A 12 -7.49 -0.46 -25.46
CA ILE A 12 -8.05 0.57 -24.59
C ILE A 12 -8.41 1.82 -25.40
N SER A 13 -7.54 2.26 -26.32
CA SER A 13 -7.77 3.45 -27.16
C SER A 13 -8.99 3.34 -28.08
N ALA A 14 -9.51 2.13 -28.32
CA ALA A 14 -10.73 1.91 -29.08
C ALA A 14 -12.03 2.05 -28.25
N LEU A 15 -11.94 2.17 -26.92
CA LEU A 15 -13.09 2.32 -26.03
C LEU A 15 -13.61 3.77 -26.00
N PRO A 16 -14.85 4.01 -25.54
CA PRO A 16 -15.32 5.37 -25.20
C PRO A 16 -14.44 6.04 -24.14
N ALA A 17 -14.33 7.36 -24.16
CA ALA A 17 -13.45 8.13 -23.29
C ALA A 17 -13.63 7.78 -21.80
N GLU A 18 -14.88 7.64 -21.35
CA GLU A 18 -15.21 7.31 -19.96
C GLU A 18 -14.64 5.95 -19.54
N LYS A 19 -14.58 4.99 -20.47
CA LYS A 19 -14.01 3.65 -20.24
C LYS A 19 -12.49 3.63 -20.35
N GLN A 20 -11.91 4.54 -21.12
CA GLN A 20 -10.47 4.75 -21.13
C GLN A 20 -10.00 5.30 -19.78
N ASP A 21 -10.71 6.29 -19.24
CA ASP A 21 -10.41 6.90 -17.94
C ASP A 21 -10.56 5.88 -16.79
N GLU A 22 -11.62 5.06 -16.80
CA GLU A 22 -11.81 3.98 -15.83
C GLU A 22 -10.63 2.99 -15.84
N MET A 23 -10.15 2.61 -17.03
CA MET A 23 -9.00 1.72 -17.17
C MET A 23 -7.69 2.39 -16.71
N ALA A 24 -7.52 3.68 -17.01
CA ALA A 24 -6.38 4.46 -16.55
C ALA A 24 -6.34 4.55 -15.03
N GLU A 25 -7.48 4.80 -14.37
CA GLU A 25 -7.57 4.82 -12.90
C GLU A 25 -7.17 3.49 -12.27
N ILE A 26 -7.62 2.36 -12.84
CA ILE A 26 -7.25 1.03 -12.36
C ILE A 26 -5.74 0.82 -12.47
N MET A 27 -5.14 1.18 -13.60
CA MET A 27 -3.69 1.08 -13.80
C MET A 27 -2.90 1.97 -12.83
N LEU A 28 -3.35 3.22 -12.64
CA LEU A 28 -2.70 4.15 -11.71
C LEU A 28 -2.80 3.67 -10.25
N LYS A 29 -3.94 3.07 -9.84
CA LYS A 29 -4.09 2.44 -8.53
C LYS A 29 -3.17 1.23 -8.37
N LEU A 30 -3.12 0.34 -9.36
CA LEU A 30 -2.25 -0.84 -9.32
C LEU A 30 -0.76 -0.49 -9.19
N LEU A 31 -0.36 0.64 -9.78
CA LEU A 31 1.00 1.14 -9.74
C LEU A 31 1.27 2.05 -8.54
N ASN A 32 0.30 2.22 -7.63
CA ASN A 32 0.32 3.19 -6.52
C ASN A 32 0.69 4.62 -6.97
N LEU A 33 0.36 4.99 -8.22
CA LEU A 33 0.68 6.30 -8.79
C LEU A 33 -0.34 7.37 -8.43
N ASN A 34 -1.53 6.97 -7.97
CA ASN A 34 -2.60 7.89 -7.53
C ASN A 34 -2.72 8.01 -6.00
N GLU A 35 -2.02 7.18 -5.24
CA GLU A 35 -1.96 7.35 -3.79
C GLU A 35 -0.77 8.25 -3.48
N PRO A 36 -0.98 9.43 -2.85
CA PRO A 36 0.14 10.20 -2.37
C PRO A 36 0.88 9.34 -1.34
N VAL A 37 2.13 8.99 -1.63
CA VAL A 37 2.99 8.32 -0.67
C VAL A 37 3.10 9.26 0.54
N HIS A 38 2.59 8.84 1.68
CA HIS A 38 2.76 9.61 2.92
C HIS A 38 4.23 9.63 3.27
N HIS A 39 4.84 10.80 3.15
CA HIS A 39 6.20 11.02 3.60
C HIS A 39 6.14 11.35 5.09
N LEU A 40 6.67 10.43 5.91
CA LEU A 40 6.76 10.64 7.35
C LEU A 40 7.47 11.96 7.65
N THR A 41 6.89 12.75 8.55
CA THR A 41 7.59 13.88 9.15
C THR A 41 8.78 13.38 10.00
N ALA A 42 9.71 14.27 10.32
CA ALA A 42 10.84 13.92 11.17
C ALA A 42 10.38 13.41 12.56
N GLU A 43 9.30 13.97 13.09
CA GLU A 43 8.71 13.55 14.36
C GLU A 43 8.08 12.16 14.27
N GLU A 44 7.28 11.90 13.23
CA GLU A 44 6.68 10.58 13.01
C GLU A 44 7.75 9.51 12.80
N ALA A 45 8.78 9.79 11.99
CA ALA A 45 9.90 8.87 11.80
C ALA A 45 10.65 8.58 13.12
N ALA A 46 10.89 9.61 13.94
CA ALA A 46 11.53 9.45 15.25
C ALA A 46 10.68 8.62 16.21
N SER A 47 9.35 8.70 16.14
CA SER A 47 8.44 7.93 16.98
C SER A 47 8.61 6.42 16.82
N PHE A 48 9.04 5.96 15.64
CA PHE A 48 9.29 4.54 15.36
C PHE A 48 10.65 4.04 15.83
N ALA A 49 11.59 4.92 16.21
CA ALA A 49 12.97 4.54 16.52
C ALA A 49 13.04 3.46 17.62
N THR A 50 12.25 3.61 18.67
CA THR A 50 12.20 2.64 19.79
C THR A 50 11.66 1.28 19.33
N SER A 51 10.52 1.28 18.62
CA SER A 51 9.88 0.05 18.15
C SER A 51 10.74 -0.72 17.15
N LEU A 52 11.45 -0.02 16.27
CA LEU A 52 12.38 -0.63 15.32
C LEU A 52 13.59 -1.25 16.04
N ALA A 53 14.15 -0.57 17.04
CA ALA A 53 15.23 -1.12 17.84
C ALA A 53 14.80 -2.38 18.63
N GLN A 54 13.56 -2.41 19.14
CA GLN A 54 12.98 -3.61 19.77
C GLN A 54 12.83 -4.75 18.77
N ALA A 55 12.36 -4.48 17.55
CA ALA A 55 12.21 -5.47 16.50
C ALA A 55 13.55 -6.12 16.10
N GLU A 56 14.62 -5.32 16.01
CA GLU A 56 15.98 -5.84 15.75
C GLU A 56 16.45 -6.82 16.84
N ARG A 57 16.05 -6.58 18.09
CA ARG A 57 16.33 -7.46 19.23
C ARG A 57 15.32 -8.59 19.41
N ARG A 58 14.30 -8.67 18.54
CA ARG A 58 13.15 -9.60 18.66
C ARG A 58 12.37 -9.46 19.96
N GLU A 59 12.32 -8.25 20.52
CA GLU A 59 11.50 -7.91 21.68
C GLU A 59 10.05 -7.68 21.27
N PHE A 60 9.40 -8.74 20.79
CA PHE A 60 7.98 -8.73 20.46
C PHE A 60 7.15 -9.19 21.66
N ALA A 61 5.88 -8.76 21.68
CA ALA A 61 4.90 -9.30 22.61
C ALA A 61 4.75 -10.83 22.41
N SER A 62 4.45 -11.56 23.49
CA SER A 62 4.16 -12.99 23.39
C SER A 62 2.79 -13.24 22.75
N ASP A 63 2.55 -14.48 22.32
CA ASP A 63 1.24 -14.86 21.77
C ASP A 63 0.10 -14.62 22.77
N ASP A 64 0.35 -14.87 24.06
CA ASP A 64 -0.62 -14.63 25.14
C ASP A 64 -0.91 -13.14 25.34
N ASP A 65 0.10 -12.27 25.23
CA ASP A 65 -0.06 -10.81 25.29
C ASP A 65 -0.91 -10.31 24.11
N VAL A 66 -0.62 -10.79 22.90
CA VAL A 66 -1.35 -10.44 21.68
C VAL A 66 -2.81 -10.90 21.79
N GLN A 67 -3.05 -12.13 22.22
CA GLN A 67 -4.38 -12.68 22.42
C GLN A 67 -5.18 -11.88 23.46
N SER A 68 -4.52 -11.41 24.53
CA SER A 68 -5.14 -10.59 25.56
C SER A 68 -5.60 -9.24 25.02
N VAL A 69 -4.79 -8.60 24.17
CA VAL A 69 -5.16 -7.34 23.50
C VAL A 69 -6.32 -7.56 22.53
N PHE A 70 -6.26 -8.59 21.69
CA PHE A 70 -7.34 -8.89 20.74
C PHE A 70 -8.64 -9.23 21.45
N SER A 71 -8.61 -10.01 22.53
CA SER A 71 -9.82 -10.32 23.30
C SER A 71 -10.47 -9.07 23.93
N LYS A 72 -9.68 -8.02 24.17
CA LYS A 72 -10.16 -6.77 24.78
C LYS A 72 -10.70 -5.76 23.76
N TYR A 73 -10.17 -5.77 22.53
CA TYR A 73 -10.42 -4.70 21.55
C TYR A 73 -10.88 -5.19 20.17
N ALA A 74 -10.99 -6.50 19.93
CA ALA A 74 -11.59 -7.01 18.70
C ALA A 74 -13.09 -6.63 18.65
N PRO A 75 -13.60 -6.20 17.48
CA PRO A 75 -14.99 -5.81 17.29
C PRO A 75 -15.98 -6.98 17.40
#